data_AF-A0A1Y4CX41-F1
#
_entry.id   AF-A0A1Y4CX41-F1
#
_cell.length_a   1.000
_cell.length_b   1.000
_cell.length_c   1.000
_cell.angle_alpha   90.00
_cell.angle_beta   90.00
_cell.angle_gamma   90.00
#
_symmetry.space_group_name_H-M   'P 1'
#
loop_
_entity.id
_entity.type
_entity.pdbx_description
1 polymer ?
#
loop_
_entity_poly.entity_id
_entity_poly.type
_entity_poly.pdbx_seq_one_letter_code
_entity_poly.pdbx_strand_id
1 'polypeptide(L)'
;MKDSEIFQNLRKDISTFIDLKLELLKLNAYEKSGKIVALLSYGLILLFLAFFAILFIFLALGFFIGEVLDNAAAGFGVITFLYLVIIILVITNKERIRLTIVNAVIATLTANEEKQNTNKNGTNTNDTTGEIASK
;
A
#
# COMPACT_ATOMS: atom_id res chain seq x y z
N MET A 1 37.94 -15.34 -48.04
CA MET A 1 38.98 -14.73 -47.17
C MET A 1 38.62 -13.30 -46.70
N LYS A 2 37.47 -12.72 -47.06
CA LYS A 2 37.03 -11.40 -46.56
C LYS A 2 36.07 -11.49 -45.37
N ASP A 3 35.54 -12.68 -45.10
CA ASP A 3 34.48 -12.90 -44.11
C ASP A 3 35.00 -12.99 -42.66
N SER A 4 36.30 -13.31 -42.50
CA SER A 4 36.94 -13.42 -41.18
C SER A 4 37.34 -12.07 -40.57
N GLU A 5 37.66 -11.06 -41.40
CA GLU A 5 38.00 -9.71 -40.91
C GLU A 5 36.77 -8.96 -40.38
N ILE A 6 35.61 -9.14 -41.02
CA ILE A 6 34.34 -8.51 -40.61
C ILE A 6 33.88 -9.09 -39.26
N PHE A 7 34.03 -10.40 -39.07
CA PHE A 7 33.70 -11.07 -37.80
C PHE A 7 34.60 -10.65 -36.64
N GLN A 8 35.89 -10.41 -36.90
CA GLN A 8 36.84 -9.95 -35.88
C GLN A 8 36.57 -8.51 -35.44
N ASN A 9 36.24 -7.62 -36.39
CA ASN A 9 35.86 -6.24 -36.07
C ASN A 9 34.55 -6.17 -35.30
N LEU A 10 33.55 -7.00 -35.65
CA LEU A 10 32.28 -7.07 -34.91
C LEU A 10 32.47 -7.60 -33.47
N ARG A 11 33.36 -8.58 -33.28
CA ARG A 11 33.69 -9.11 -31.94
C ARG A 11 34.38 -8.06 -31.07
N LYS A 12 35.26 -7.26 -31.66
CA LYS A 12 36.02 -6.20 -30.98
C LYS A 12 35.12 -5.05 -30.53
N ASP A 13 34.15 -4.67 -31.35
CA ASP A 13 33.17 -3.63 -31.03
C ASP A 13 32.16 -4.11 -29.98
N ILE A 14 31.75 -5.39 -30.01
CA ILE A 14 30.89 -5.99 -28.98
C ILE A 14 31.62 -6.11 -27.64
N SER A 15 32.90 -6.48 -27.62
CA SER A 15 33.68 -6.57 -26.37
C SER A 15 33.77 -5.21 -25.68
N THR A 16 34.06 -4.15 -26.44
CA THR A 16 34.17 -2.78 -25.91
C THR A 16 32.82 -2.27 -25.38
N PHE A 17 31.71 -2.67 -26.01
CA PHE A 17 30.36 -2.34 -25.56
C PHE A 17 29.92 -3.13 -24.32
N ILE A 18 30.35 -4.39 -24.20
CA ILE A 18 30.12 -5.22 -23.01
C ILE A 18 30.96 -4.73 -21.85
N ASP A 19 32.21 -4.35 -22.06
CA ASP A 19 33.09 -3.80 -21.01
C ASP A 19 32.58 -2.44 -20.51
N LEU A 20 32.16 -1.52 -21.38
CA LEU A 20 31.56 -0.24 -20.98
C LEU A 20 30.20 -0.41 -20.29
N LYS A 21 29.38 -1.38 -20.74
CA LYS A 21 28.10 -1.67 -20.08
C LYS A 21 28.30 -2.35 -18.73
N LEU A 22 29.29 -3.23 -18.60
CA LEU A 22 29.65 -3.83 -17.32
C LEU A 22 30.22 -2.78 -16.37
N GLU A 23 30.99 -1.79 -16.84
CA GLU A 23 31.51 -0.71 -16.00
C GLU A 23 30.38 0.17 -15.42
N LEU A 24 29.31 0.42 -16.19
CA LEU A 24 28.14 1.18 -15.74
C LEU A 24 27.09 0.35 -14.96
N LEU A 25 26.99 -0.96 -15.20
CA LEU A 25 26.18 -1.90 -14.39
C LEU A 25 26.84 -2.26 -13.06
N LYS A 26 28.17 -2.41 -13.04
CA LYS A 26 28.95 -2.78 -11.85
C LYS A 26 28.98 -1.68 -10.79
N LEU A 27 28.75 -0.42 -11.18
CA LEU A 27 28.74 0.69 -10.23
C LEU A 27 27.33 1.19 -9.88
N ASN A 28 26.40 1.29 -10.85
CA ASN A 28 25.07 1.83 -10.57
C ASN A 28 24.02 0.74 -10.22
N ALA A 29 24.13 -0.45 -10.83
CA ALA A 29 23.25 -1.56 -10.48
C ALA A 29 23.74 -2.27 -9.21
N TYR A 30 25.04 -2.45 -9.00
CA TYR A 30 25.52 -3.13 -7.79
C TYR A 30 25.32 -2.29 -6.50
N GLU A 31 25.45 -0.97 -6.58
CA GLU A 31 25.24 -0.09 -5.43
C GLU A 31 23.74 0.11 -5.11
N LYS A 32 22.88 0.36 -6.12
CA LYS A 32 21.43 0.53 -5.89
C LYS A 32 20.68 -0.78 -5.75
N SER A 33 20.95 -1.80 -6.57
CA SER A 33 20.29 -3.11 -6.43
C SER A 33 20.81 -3.85 -5.21
N GLY A 34 22.10 -3.75 -4.87
CA GLY A 34 22.64 -4.29 -3.62
C GLY A 34 22.00 -3.65 -2.40
N LYS A 35 21.83 -2.31 -2.40
CA LYS A 35 21.13 -1.60 -1.31
C LYS A 35 19.65 -1.96 -1.24
N ILE A 36 18.96 -2.10 -2.36
CA ILE A 36 17.55 -2.53 -2.41
C ILE A 36 17.42 -3.98 -1.95
N VAL A 37 18.24 -4.90 -2.44
CA VAL A 37 18.25 -6.32 -2.06
C VAL A 37 18.65 -6.49 -0.59
N ALA A 38 19.57 -5.67 -0.08
CA ALA A 38 19.92 -5.64 1.33
C ALA A 38 18.76 -5.11 2.19
N LEU A 39 18.06 -4.06 1.75
CA LEU A 39 16.88 -3.53 2.45
C LEU A 39 15.70 -4.51 2.41
N LEU A 40 15.49 -5.18 1.27
CA LEU A 40 14.49 -6.23 1.11
C LEU A 40 14.85 -7.47 1.93
N SER A 41 16.12 -7.91 1.90
CA SER A 41 16.59 -9.04 2.72
C SER A 41 16.49 -8.73 4.19
N TYR A 42 16.90 -7.54 4.62
CA TYR A 42 16.78 -7.11 6.01
C TYR A 42 15.31 -7.04 6.43
N GLY A 43 14.45 -6.46 5.59
CA GLY A 43 13.00 -6.44 5.81
C GLY A 43 12.40 -7.83 5.88
N LEU A 44 12.83 -8.75 5.02
CA LEU A 44 12.39 -10.14 5.01
C LEU A 44 12.88 -10.90 6.24
N ILE A 45 14.15 -10.73 6.63
CA ILE A 45 14.72 -11.30 7.86
C ILE A 45 13.96 -10.79 9.08
N LEU A 46 13.69 -9.48 9.14
CA LEU A 46 13.00 -8.86 10.26
C LEU A 46 11.53 -9.31 10.31
N LEU A 47 10.86 -9.38 9.17
CA LEU A 47 9.50 -9.89 9.06
C LEU A 47 9.43 -11.36 9.48
N PHE A 48 10.39 -12.18 9.04
CA PHE A 48 10.48 -13.58 9.41
C PHE A 48 10.71 -13.72 10.92
N LEU A 49 11.65 -12.95 11.48
CA LEU A 49 11.94 -12.99 12.91
C LEU A 49 10.76 -12.49 13.75
N ALA A 50 10.11 -11.41 13.34
CA ALA A 50 8.90 -10.89 13.98
C ALA A 50 7.75 -11.89 13.90
N PHE A 51 7.56 -12.52 12.73
CA PHE A 51 6.55 -13.57 12.54
C PHE A 51 6.79 -14.74 13.50
N PHE A 52 8.02 -15.23 13.62
CA PHE A 52 8.37 -16.30 14.57
C PHE A 52 8.19 -15.86 16.03
N ALA A 53 8.60 -14.64 16.39
CA ALA A 53 8.40 -14.12 17.74
C ALA A 53 6.92 -14.06 18.12
N ILE A 54 6.09 -13.53 17.23
CA ILE A 54 4.63 -13.47 17.41
C ILE A 54 4.04 -14.89 17.51
N LEU A 55 4.49 -15.80 16.65
CA LEU A 55 4.05 -17.20 16.67
C LEU A 55 4.39 -17.86 18.00
N PHE A 56 5.60 -17.67 18.53
CA PHE A 56 5.99 -18.18 19.84
C PHE A 56 5.22 -17.54 20.99
N ILE A 57 4.89 -16.25 20.91
CA ILE A 57 4.01 -15.60 21.90
C ILE A 57 2.63 -16.28 21.91
N PHE A 58 2.02 -16.49 20.74
CA PHE A 58 0.72 -17.18 20.65
C PHE A 58 0.81 -18.65 21.06
N LEU A 59 1.90 -19.33 20.73
CA LEU A 59 2.13 -20.71 21.12
C LEU A 59 2.28 -20.83 22.64
N ALA A 60 3.07 -19.94 23.25
CA ALA A 60 3.23 -19.84 24.69
C ALA A 60 1.91 -19.52 25.39
N LEU A 61 1.11 -18.60 24.83
CA LEU A 61 -0.24 -18.32 25.32
C LEU A 61 -1.12 -19.57 25.21
N GLY A 62 -1.08 -20.29 24.09
CA GLY A 62 -1.86 -21.50 23.88
C GLY A 62 -1.52 -22.58 24.88
N PHE A 63 -0.23 -22.78 25.13
CA PHE A 63 0.23 -23.70 26.17
C PHE A 63 -0.12 -23.22 27.58
N PHE A 64 0.00 -21.92 27.88
CA PHE A 64 -0.34 -21.38 29.19
C PHE A 64 -1.84 -21.56 29.52
N ILE A 65 -2.73 -21.20 28.60
CA ILE A 65 -4.17 -21.47 28.76
C ILE A 65 -4.40 -22.99 28.80
N GLY A 66 -3.69 -23.76 27.98
CA GLY A 66 -3.80 -25.21 27.95
C GLY A 66 -3.43 -25.88 29.27
N GLU A 67 -2.40 -25.40 29.95
CA GLU A 67 -1.95 -25.89 31.26
C GLU A 67 -2.96 -25.54 32.36
N VAL A 68 -3.53 -24.32 32.34
CA VAL A 68 -4.61 -23.92 33.27
C VAL A 68 -5.87 -24.77 33.08
N LEU A 69 -6.14 -25.20 31.84
CA LEU A 69 -7.27 -26.07 31.50
C LEU A 69 -6.94 -27.57 31.63
N ASP A 70 -5.73 -27.92 32.08
CA ASP A 70 -5.18 -29.28 32.18
C ASP A 70 -5.22 -30.08 30.85
N ASN A 71 -5.28 -29.36 29.73
CA ASN A 71 -5.35 -29.91 28.39
C ASN A 71 -4.80 -28.91 27.34
N ALA A 72 -3.65 -29.25 26.75
CA ALA A 72 -3.03 -28.47 25.68
C ALA A 72 -3.95 -28.25 24.46
N ALA A 73 -4.77 -29.25 24.10
CA ALA A 73 -5.71 -29.13 22.98
C ALA A 73 -6.81 -28.10 23.27
N ALA A 74 -7.23 -27.98 24.53
CA ALA A 74 -8.22 -26.98 24.94
C ALA A 74 -7.63 -25.56 24.87
N GLY A 75 -6.35 -25.38 25.25
CA GLY A 75 -5.65 -24.09 25.15
C GLY A 75 -5.58 -23.53 23.74
N PHE A 76 -5.18 -24.36 22.77
CA PHE A 76 -5.21 -23.97 21.34
C PHE A 76 -6.64 -23.81 20.81
N GLY A 77 -7.59 -24.60 21.31
CA GLY A 77 -9.01 -24.47 20.97
C GLY A 77 -9.56 -23.08 21.33
N VAL A 78 -9.25 -22.58 22.52
CA VAL A 78 -9.67 -21.23 22.98
C VAL A 78 -9.07 -20.14 22.09
N ILE A 79 -7.79 -20.23 21.74
CA ILE A 79 -7.15 -19.25 20.84
C ILE A 79 -7.76 -19.30 19.44
N THR A 80 -8.01 -20.49 18.91
CA THR A 80 -8.66 -20.67 17.61
C THR A 80 -10.06 -20.07 17.61
N PHE A 81 -10.84 -20.31 18.67
CA PHE A 81 -12.17 -19.75 18.83
C PHE A 81 -12.14 -18.22 18.91
N LEU A 82 -11.20 -17.63 19.68
CA LEU A 82 -11.01 -16.19 19.76
C LEU A 82 -10.71 -15.58 18.38
N TYR A 83 -9.80 -16.21 17.61
CA TYR A 83 -9.49 -15.78 16.25
C TYR A 83 -10.70 -15.83 15.32
N LEU A 84 -11.51 -16.89 15.42
CA LEU A 84 -12.73 -17.05 14.65
C LEU A 84 -13.76 -15.93 14.96
N VAL A 85 -13.94 -15.60 16.23
CA VAL A 85 -14.82 -14.49 16.65
C VAL A 85 -14.34 -13.15 16.08
N ILE A 86 -13.03 -12.87 16.13
CA ILE A 86 -12.45 -11.65 15.54
C ILE A 86 -12.70 -11.61 14.03
N ILE A 87 -12.49 -12.71 13.32
CA ILE A 87 -12.72 -12.81 11.88
C ILE A 87 -14.19 -12.54 11.54
N ILE A 88 -15.13 -13.13 12.29
CA ILE A 88 -16.57 -12.89 12.11
C ILE A 88 -16.88 -11.40 12.34
N LEU A 89 -16.36 -10.81 13.42
CA LEU A 89 -16.56 -9.40 13.73
C LEU A 89 -16.02 -8.48 12.62
N VAL A 90 -14.85 -8.78 12.07
CA VAL A 90 -14.26 -8.04 10.94
C VAL A 90 -15.14 -8.16 9.70
N ILE A 91 -15.67 -9.34 9.38
CA ILE A 91 -16.54 -9.55 8.22
C ILE A 91 -17.88 -8.83 8.41
N THR A 92 -18.49 -8.90 9.60
CA THR A 92 -19.75 -8.19 9.90
C THR A 92 -19.55 -6.67 9.89
N ASN A 93 -18.44 -6.17 10.42
CA ASN A 93 -18.13 -4.74 10.37
C ASN A 93 -17.75 -4.25 8.97
N LYS A 94 -17.19 -5.11 8.09
CA LYS A 94 -16.86 -4.75 6.70
C LYS A 94 -18.08 -4.23 5.94
N GLU A 95 -19.26 -4.82 6.16
CA GLU A 95 -20.52 -4.34 5.58
C GLU A 95 -20.91 -2.96 6.13
N ARG A 96 -20.82 -2.75 7.44
CA ARG A 96 -21.17 -1.47 8.08
C ARG A 96 -20.21 -0.34 7.73
N ILE A 97 -18.91 -0.63 7.65
CA ILE A 97 -17.86 0.35 7.31
C ILE A 97 -18.05 0.81 5.86
N ARG A 98 -18.30 -0.12 4.93
CA ARG A 98 -18.51 0.21 3.52
C ARG A 98 -19.74 1.11 3.32
N LEU A 99 -20.84 0.81 4.00
CA LEU A 99 -22.07 1.62 3.93
C LEU A 99 -21.92 3.00 4.61
N THR A 100 -21.26 3.06 5.78
CA THR A 100 -21.08 4.33 6.52
C THR A 100 -20.12 5.27 5.80
N ILE A 101 -19.00 4.75 5.27
CA ILE A 101 -18.04 5.56 4.51
C ILE A 101 -18.68 6.06 3.22
N VAL A 102 -19.37 5.21 2.47
CA VAL A 102 -20.02 5.63 1.21
C VAL A 102 -21.13 6.65 1.48
N ASN A 103 -21.95 6.47 2.51
CA ASN A 103 -22.98 7.45 2.88
C ASN A 103 -22.37 8.77 3.37
N ALA A 104 -21.28 8.73 4.14
CA ALA A 104 -20.57 9.93 4.59
C ALA A 104 -19.90 10.69 3.45
N VAL A 105 -19.29 9.97 2.49
CA VAL A 105 -18.67 10.55 1.29
C VAL A 105 -19.73 11.13 0.35
N ILE A 106 -20.86 10.45 0.13
CA ILE A 106 -21.97 10.98 -0.67
C ILE A 106 -22.57 12.22 0.01
N ALA A 107 -22.80 12.20 1.32
CA ALA A 107 -23.31 13.35 2.06
C ALA A 107 -22.37 14.56 1.98
N THR A 108 -21.05 14.36 1.99
CA THR A 108 -20.08 15.47 1.84
C THR A 108 -19.96 15.96 0.40
N LEU A 109 -20.13 15.09 -0.60
CA LEU A 109 -20.12 15.49 -2.01
C LEU A 109 -21.40 16.25 -2.39
N THR A 110 -22.58 15.75 -2.03
CA THR A 110 -23.86 16.42 -2.28
C THR A 110 -23.99 17.73 -1.48
N ALA A 111 -23.53 17.77 -0.22
CA ALA A 111 -23.47 19.02 0.53
C ALA A 111 -22.50 20.05 -0.07
N ASN A 112 -21.48 19.62 -0.83
CA ASN A 112 -20.60 20.51 -1.57
C ASN A 112 -21.19 20.96 -2.92
N GLU A 113 -22.04 20.16 -3.55
CA GLU A 113 -22.77 20.55 -4.78
C GLU A 113 -23.89 21.57 -4.50
N GLU A 114 -24.55 21.50 -3.33
CA GLU A 114 -25.50 22.54 -2.93
C GLU A 114 -24.81 23.86 -2.55
N LYS A 115 -23.63 23.82 -1.92
CA LYS A 115 -22.89 25.04 -1.56
C LYS A 115 -22.29 25.79 -2.75
N GLN A 116 -22.05 25.14 -3.90
CA GLN A 116 -21.58 25.83 -5.11
C GLN A 116 -22.69 26.55 -5.88
N ASN A 117 -23.95 26.10 -5.78
CA ASN A 117 -25.06 26.74 -6.50
C ASN A 117 -25.60 27.99 -5.80
N THR A 118 -25.42 28.14 -4.48
CA THR A 118 -25.80 29.36 -3.74
C THR A 118 -24.79 30.52 -3.83
N ASN A 119 -23.53 30.28 -4.24
CA ASN A 119 -22.52 31.36 -4.37
C ASN A 119 -22.53 32.03 -5.75
N LYS A 120 -23.22 31.46 -6.76
CA LYS A 120 -23.26 32.04 -8.12
C LYS A 120 -24.41 33.04 -8.37
N ASN A 121 -25.32 33.25 -7.41
CA ASN A 121 -26.50 34.10 -7.62
C ASN A 121 -26.56 35.35 -6.70
N GLY A 122 -25.43 35.75 -6.11
CA GLY A 122 -25.38 36.83 -5.11
C GLY A 122 -24.76 38.15 -5.56
N THR A 123 -24.29 38.30 -6.81
CA THR A 123 -23.49 39.48 -7.18
C THR A 123 -23.71 39.93 -8.63
N ASN A 124 -24.95 40.18 -9.05
CA ASN A 124 -25.25 41.00 -10.24
C ASN A 124 -26.72 41.41 -10.23
N THR A 125 -27.04 42.64 -9.79
CA THR A 125 -28.13 43.53 -10.29
C THR A 125 -28.44 44.66 -9.29
N ASN A 126 -27.45 45.51 -9.00
CA ASN A 126 -27.69 46.74 -8.24
C ASN A 126 -26.92 47.90 -8.87
N ASP A 127 -27.14 48.17 -10.15
CA ASP A 127 -26.95 49.53 -10.67
C ASP A 127 -27.69 49.66 -12.00
N THR A 128 -28.34 50.82 -12.21
CA THR A 128 -29.10 51.24 -13.41
C THR A 128 -30.64 51.15 -13.39
N THR A 129 -31.33 51.34 -12.25
CA THR A 129 -32.77 51.68 -12.32
C THR A 129 -33.19 52.76 -11.31
N GLY A 130 -32.43 53.87 -11.30
CA GLY A 130 -32.76 55.08 -10.52
C GLY A 130 -33.20 56.29 -11.36
N GLU A 131 -33.28 56.21 -12.69
CA GLU A 131 -33.42 57.40 -13.56
C GLU A 131 -34.79 57.56 -14.26
N ILE A 132 -35.87 56.91 -13.81
CA ILE A 132 -37.19 57.09 -14.45
C ILE A 132 -38.36 57.05 -13.46
N ALA A 133 -38.25 57.74 -12.32
CA ALA A 133 -39.41 58.02 -11.48
C ALA A 133 -39.22 59.25 -10.57
N SER A 134 -39.06 60.45 -11.17
CA SER A 134 -39.47 61.71 -10.54
C SER A 134 -39.40 62.87 -11.53
N LYS A 135 -40.37 62.96 -12.44
CA LYS A 135 -40.83 64.24 -12.98
C LYS A 135 -42.33 64.19 -13.22
#